data_AF-A0A4R0J1S0-F1
#
_entry.id   AF-A0A4R0J1S0-F1
#
_cell.length_a   1.000
_cell.length_b   1.000
_cell.length_c   1.000
_cell.angle_alpha   90.00
_cell.angle_beta   90.00
_cell.angle_gamma   90.00
#
_symmetry.space_group_name_H-M   'P 1'
#
loop_
_entity.id
_entity.type
_entity.pdbx_description
1 polymer ?
#
loop_
_entity_poly.entity_id
_entity_poly.type
_entity_poly.pdbx_seq_one_letter_code
_entity_poly.pdbx_strand_id
1 'polypeptide(L)' 'MGNDPIPAIRVKPGEFFLAAETVRRGLRFDAEGDVYEVVGAPARVGPDWLAKVRKVAGPGPGGEHNALLHTGKRVNP' A
#
# COMPACT_ATOMS: atom_id res chain seq x y z
N MET A 1 7.19 16.88 5.41
CA MET A 1 7.71 15.49 5.33
C MET A 1 6.82 14.76 4.34
N GLY A 2 7.42 14.21 3.28
CA GLY A 2 6.80 13.95 1.97
C GLY A 2 5.42 13.28 2.04
N ASN A 3 4.45 13.93 1.39
CA ASN A 3 3.09 13.42 1.18
C ASN A 3 2.98 12.64 -0.15
N ASP A 4 4.14 12.36 -0.75
CA ASP A 4 4.28 11.73 -2.04
C ASP A 4 4.09 10.22 -1.91
N PRO A 5 3.37 9.59 -2.85
CA PRO A 5 3.20 8.15 -2.84
C PRO A 5 4.56 7.44 -2.94
N ILE A 6 4.77 6.43 -2.10
CA ILE A 6 5.94 5.56 -2.24
C ILE A 6 5.74 4.53 -3.35
N PRO A 7 6.80 4.03 -3.99
CA PRO A 7 6.67 2.94 -4.95
C PRO A 7 6.14 1.65 -4.29
N ALA A 8 5.23 0.98 -4.98
CA ALA A 8 4.75 -0.34 -4.63
C ALA A 8 4.52 -1.21 -5.88
N ILE A 9 4.41 -2.52 -5.67
CA ILE A 9 4.15 -3.51 -6.70
C ILE A 9 2.93 -4.29 -6.30
N ARG A 10 1.98 -4.47 -7.21
CA ARG A 10 0.86 -5.39 -7.00
C ARG A 10 1.34 -6.82 -7.23
N VAL A 11 1.23 -7.66 -6.21
CA VAL A 11 1.61 -9.08 -6.30
C VAL A 11 0.43 -9.89 -6.85
N LYS A 12 -0.76 -9.63 -6.33
CA LYS A 12 -2.07 -10.15 -6.80
C LYS A 12 -3.17 -9.17 -6.37
N PRO A 13 -4.44 -9.35 -6.80
CA PRO A 13 -5.52 -8.48 -6.36
C PRO A 13 -5.59 -8.38 -4.82
N GLY A 14 -5.48 -7.17 -4.28
CA GLY A 14 -5.49 -6.91 -2.84
C GLY A 14 -4.18 -7.22 -2.10
N GLU A 15 -3.05 -7.44 -2.80
CA GLU A 15 -1.76 -7.70 -2.16
C GLU A 15 -0.65 -6.86 -2.82
N PHE A 16 0.13 -6.16 -2.00
CA PHE A 16 1.13 -5.20 -2.47
C PHE A 16 2.45 -5.34 -1.73
N PHE A 17 3.56 -5.15 -2.43
CA PHE A 17 4.89 -5.01 -1.84
C PHE A 17 5.30 -3.54 -1.86
N LEU A 18 5.53 -2.95 -0.68
CA LEU A 18 5.77 -1.53 -0.49
C LEU A 18 7.25 -1.25 -0.24
N ALA A 19 7.79 -0.21 -0.86
CA ALA A 19 9.10 0.35 -0.54
C ALA A 19 9.07 1.16 0.78
N ALA A 20 8.62 0.52 1.86
CA ALA A 20 8.53 1.09 3.21
C ALA A 20 8.98 0.09 4.27
N GLU A 21 9.39 0.60 5.42
CA GLU A 21 9.74 -0.19 6.61
C GLU A 21 8.51 -0.47 7.49
N THR A 22 7.53 0.43 7.47
CA THR A 22 6.32 0.35 8.30
C THR A 22 5.09 0.81 7.53
N VAL A 23 3.92 0.29 7.92
CA VAL A 23 2.63 0.74 7.42
C VAL A 23 1.92 1.54 8.51
N ARG A 24 1.41 2.72 8.14
CA ARG A 24 0.61 3.57 9.00
C ARG A 24 -0.56 4.16 8.23
N ARG A 25 -1.61 4.58 8.94
CA ARG A 25 -2.70 5.35 8.35
C ARG A 25 -2.15 6.61 7.67
N GLY A 26 -2.70 6.96 6.50
CA GLY A 26 -2.26 8.05 5.65
C GLY A 26 -1.03 7.74 4.80
N LEU A 27 -0.43 6.54 4.92
CA LEU A 27 0.60 6.12 3.98
C LEU A 27 -0.01 5.99 2.59
N ARG A 28 0.61 6.64 1.61
CA ARG A 28 0.23 6.60 0.20
C ARG A 28 1.25 5.80 -0.59
N PHE A 29 0.79 4.98 -1.53
CA PHE A 29 1.65 4.21 -2.41
C PHE A 29 1.12 4.18 -3.84
N ASP A 30 2.03 4.21 -4.80
CA ASP A 30 1.75 4.07 -6.23
C ASP A 30 1.99 2.62 -6.65
N ALA A 31 1.01 2.01 -7.30
CA ALA A 31 1.13 0.68 -7.88
C ALA A 31 0.45 0.67 -9.26
N GLU A 32 1.24 0.47 -10.31
CA GLU A 32 0.75 0.35 -11.69
C GLU A 32 -0.04 1.58 -12.18
N GLY A 33 0.35 2.79 -11.74
CA GLY A 33 -0.32 4.04 -12.09
C GLY A 33 -1.58 4.35 -11.28
N ASP A 34 -1.91 3.50 -10.31
CA ASP A 34 -2.94 3.74 -9.31
C ASP A 34 -2.29 4.20 -8.00
N VAL A 35 -2.84 5.25 -7.39
CA VAL A 35 -2.41 5.72 -6.07
C VAL A 35 -3.42 5.24 -5.04
N TYR A 36 -2.92 4.57 -4.02
CA TYR A 36 -3.68 4.10 -2.87
C TYR A 36 -3.27 4.83 -1.60
N GLU A 37 -4.20 4.96 -0.66
CA GLU A 37 -3.96 5.48 0.68
C GLU A 37 -4.47 4.48 1.72
N VAL A 38 -3.67 4.25 2.77
CA VAL A 38 -4.09 3.48 3.95
C VAL A 38 -5.07 4.32 4.78
N VAL A 39 -6.35 4.00 4.72
CA VAL A 39 -7.41 4.78 5.38
C VAL A 39 -7.78 4.21 6.76
N GLY A 40 -7.52 2.93 7.01
CA GLY A 40 -7.75 2.25 8.29
C GLY A 40 -6.50 2.10 9.16
N ALA A 41 -6.69 1.68 10.41
CA ALA A 41 -5.57 1.28 11.27
C ALA A 41 -4.98 -0.06 10.76
N PRO A 42 -3.69 -0.11 10.38
CA PRO A 42 -3.07 -1.35 9.93
C PRO A 42 -2.85 -2.30 11.10
N ALA A 43 -3.09 -3.59 10.88
CA ALA A 43 -2.84 -4.66 11.82
C ALA A 43 -1.67 -5.54 11.34
N ARG A 44 -0.78 -5.94 12.25
CA ARG A 44 0.28 -6.91 11.94
C ARG A 44 -0.31 -8.30 11.76
N VAL A 45 0.07 -8.99 10.68
CA VAL A 45 -0.27 -10.39 10.42
C VAL A 45 1.01 -11.11 10.00
N GLY A 46 1.69 -11.74 10.96
CA GLY A 46 3.02 -12.31 10.73
C GLY A 46 4.04 -11.23 10.32
N PRO A 47 4.80 -11.42 9.22
CA PRO A 47 5.74 -10.40 8.72
C PRO A 47 5.04 -9.22 8.02
N ASP A 48 3.75 -9.34 7.73
CA ASP A 48 3.01 -8.43 6.86
C ASP A 48 2.05 -7.52 7.64
N TRP A 49 1.38 -6.65 6.90
CA TRP A 49 0.35 -5.76 7.42
C TRP A 49 -0.96 -5.96 6.67
N LEU A 50 -2.06 -6.16 7.39
CA LEU A 50 -3.41 -6.09 6.85
C LEU A 50 -3.97 -4.69 7.09
N ALA A 51 -4.39 -3.99 6.04
CA ALA A 51 -4.92 -2.63 6.17
C ALA A 51 -6.04 -2.35 5.18
N LYS A 52 -6.97 -1.46 5.56
CA LYS A 52 -7.95 -0.92 4.63
C LYS A 52 -7.31 0.19 3.79
N VAL A 53 -7.36 0.04 2.47
CA VAL A 53 -6.84 1.01 1.51
C VAL A 53 -7.95 1.59 0.66
N ARG A 54 -7.76 2.83 0.20
CA ARG A 54 -8.64 3.52 -0.75
C ARG A 54 -7.84 3.92 -1.98
N LYS A 55 -8.37 3.67 -3.18
CA LYS A 55 -7.81 4.24 -4.41
C LYS A 55 -8.13 5.73 -4.48
N VAL A 56 -7.11 6.59 -4.42
CA VAL A 56 -7.24 8.05 -4.43
C VAL A 56 -6.87 8.69 -5.78
N ALA A 57 -6.17 7.97 -6.66
CA ALA A 57 -5.91 8.40 -8.04
C ALA A 57 -5.83 7.19 -9.00
N GLY A 58 -5.92 7.44 -10.31
CA GLY A 58 -5.96 6.43 -11.37
C GLY A 58 -7.38 6.17 -11.91
N PRO A 59 -7.57 5.27 -12.89
CA PRO A 59 -8.87 5.00 -13.49
C PRO A 59 -9.90 4.46 -12.48
N GLY A 60 -11.03 5.14 -12.30
CA GLY A 60 -12.08 4.73 -11.34
C GLY A 60 -11.67 4.86 -9.87
N PRO A 61 -11.41 6.09 -9.35
CA PRO A 61 -11.08 6.32 -7.95
C PRO A 61 -12.27 6.08 -7.02
N GLY A 62 -12.01 5.80 -5.74
CA GLY A 62 -13.02 5.77 -4.66
C GLY A 62 -13.29 4.41 -4.03
N GLY A 63 -12.86 3.29 -4.63
CA GLY A 63 -13.02 1.96 -4.04
C GLY A 63 -12.18 1.76 -2.77
N GLU A 64 -12.80 1.27 -1.70
CA GLU A 64 -12.12 0.79 -0.49
C GLU A 64 -12.09 -0.73 -0.44
N HIS A 65 -10.95 -1.30 -0.06
CA HIS A 65 -10.83 -2.74 0.19
C HIS A 65 -9.73 -3.03 1.22
N ASN A 66 -9.76 -4.23 1.78
CA ASN A 66 -8.65 -4.71 2.59
C ASN A 66 -7.52 -5.17 1.67
N ALA A 67 -6.29 -4.79 2.01
CA ALA A 67 -5.10 -5.17 1.31
C ALA A 67 -4.07 -5.76 2.28
N LEU A 68 -3.37 -6.80 1.82
CA LEU A 68 -2.17 -7.30 2.47
C LEU A 68 -0.96 -6.54 1.94
N LEU A 69 -0.15 -5.99 2.84
CA LEU A 69 0.95 -5.09 2.54
C LEU A 69 2.24 -5.68 3.09
N HIS A 70 3.11 -6.12 2.19
CA HIS A 70 4.45 -6.56 2.49
C HIS A 70 5.37 -5.34 2.57
N THR A 71 6.20 -5.26 3.62
CA THR A 71 7.17 -4.17 3.81
C THR A 71 8.58 -4.71 3.75
N GLY A 72 9.49 -3.95 3.15
CA GLY A 72 10.91 -4.25 3.16
C GLY A 72 11.64 -3.49 2.05
N LYS A 73 12.97 -3.39 2.16
CA LYS A 73 13.79 -3.12 0.97
C LYS A 73 13.59 -4.30 0.05
N ARG A 74 13.09 -4.06 -1.16
CA ARG A 74 13.29 -5.01 -2.26
C ARG A 74 14.80 -5.25 -2.30
N VAL A 75 15.25 -6.42 -1.86
CA VAL A 75 16.61 -6.87 -2.14
C VAL A 75 16.57 -7.13 -3.64
N ASN A 76 16.84 -6.11 -4.45
CA ASN A 76 16.99 -6.35 -5.88
C ASN A 76 18.21 -7.28 -6.05
N PRO A 77 18.10 -8.36 -6.84
CA PRO A 77 19.26 -9.13 -7.28
C PRO A 77 20.19 -8.28 -8.15
#